data_AF-A0A7S2HKQ9-F1
#
_entry.id   AF-A0A7S2HKQ9-F1
#
_cell.length_a   1.000
_cell.length_b   1.000
_cell.length_c   1.000
_cell.angle_alpha   90.00
_cell.angle_beta   90.00
_cell.angle_gamma   90.00
#
_symmetry.space_group_name_H-M   'P 1'
#
loop_
_entity.id
_entity.type
_entity.pdbx_description
1 polymer ?
#
loop_
_entity_poly.entity_id
_entity_poly.type
_entity_poly.pdbx_seq_one_letter_code
_entity_poly.pdbx_strand_id
1 'polypeptide(L)'
;RDTVAIDVRAKLFALLSALDFQSSQPLSTQEQLLLTATKSYAPFAEAEAWRDTVDEFEEEGLEVLPDDKAKLDARLHADEQAAKQILAEQMVHAETMAAGAEKEEADELKRIQVLRDGPMGQVKATKRGGTSLFRARIEAKARIAGMVSASKVAYRGPMPTPGEYADATLSAAHDALRETGADPATGFTLAHVPPALSSL
;
A
#
# COMPACT_ATOMS: atom_id res chain seq x y z
N ARG A 1 -7.30 -3.03 9.35
CA ARG A 1 -7.30 -4.53 9.35
C ARG A 1 -5.90 -5.07 9.63
N ASP A 2 -4.85 -4.40 9.16
CA ASP A 2 -3.46 -4.85 9.33
C ASP A 2 -2.95 -4.79 10.77
N THR A 3 -3.41 -3.82 11.57
CA THR A 3 -3.04 -3.70 12.99
C THR A 3 -3.46 -4.90 13.84
N VAL A 4 -4.64 -5.47 13.56
CA VAL A 4 -5.15 -6.67 14.26
C VAL A 4 -4.34 -7.90 13.85
N ALA A 5 -3.91 -8.00 12.60
CA ALA A 5 -3.08 -9.10 12.12
C ALA A 5 -1.66 -9.07 12.75
N ILE A 6 -1.09 -7.87 12.91
CA ILE A 6 0.21 -7.66 13.56
C ILE A 6 0.16 -8.06 15.04
N ASP A 7 -0.90 -7.65 15.76
CA ASP A 7 -1.10 -7.98 17.18
C ASP A 7 -1.26 -9.50 17.40
N VAL A 8 -2.08 -10.18 16.60
CA VAL A 8 -2.26 -11.64 16.68
C VAL A 8 -0.97 -12.40 16.37
N ARG A 9 -0.17 -11.93 15.41
CA ARG A 9 1.11 -12.55 15.05
C ARG A 9 2.14 -12.43 16.18
N ALA A 10 2.26 -11.25 16.80
CA ALA A 10 3.13 -11.05 17.96
C ALA A 10 2.73 -11.95 19.15
N LYS A 11 1.43 -12.07 19.43
CA LYS A 11 0.88 -12.95 20.47
C LYS A 11 1.15 -14.44 20.19
N LEU A 12 0.92 -14.89 18.96
CA LEU A 12 1.27 -16.26 18.53
C LEU A 12 2.76 -16.53 18.67
N PHE A 13 3.60 -15.56 18.33
CA PHE A 13 5.04 -15.69 18.49
C PHE A 13 5.48 -15.78 19.95
N ALA A 14 4.83 -15.00 20.85
CA ALA A 14 5.06 -15.09 22.28
C ALA A 14 4.76 -16.50 22.81
N LEU A 15 3.62 -17.07 22.40
CA LEU A 15 3.22 -18.43 22.76
C LEU A 15 4.19 -19.49 22.22
N LEU A 16 4.56 -19.39 20.94
CA LEU A 16 5.50 -20.34 20.31
C LEU A 16 6.89 -20.26 20.95
N SER A 17 7.38 -19.05 21.25
CA SER A 17 8.63 -18.84 21.97
C SER A 17 8.60 -19.41 23.38
N ALA A 18 7.47 -19.33 24.09
CA ALA A 18 7.32 -19.94 25.41
C ALA A 18 7.29 -21.48 25.37
N LEU A 19 6.97 -22.05 24.21
CA LEU A 19 6.92 -23.50 23.94
C LEU A 19 8.19 -24.01 23.24
N ASP A 20 9.28 -23.23 23.23
CA ASP A 20 10.56 -23.53 22.56
C ASP A 20 10.46 -23.79 21.04
N PHE A 21 9.41 -23.30 20.39
CA PHE A 21 9.31 -23.32 18.93
C PHE A 21 10.09 -22.14 18.33
N GLN A 22 11.01 -22.47 17.42
CA GLN A 22 11.76 -21.46 16.65
C GLN A 22 11.01 -21.14 15.34
N SER A 23 10.75 -19.86 15.09
CA SER A 23 10.27 -19.44 13.77
C SER A 23 11.45 -19.30 12.79
N SER A 24 11.19 -19.58 11.51
CA SER A 24 12.15 -19.33 10.43
C SER A 24 12.13 -17.88 9.93
N GLN A 25 11.08 -17.12 10.24
CA GLN A 25 10.94 -15.73 9.85
C GLN A 25 11.19 -14.81 11.05
N PRO A 26 12.11 -13.82 10.92
CA PRO A 26 12.33 -12.83 11.95
C PRO A 26 11.12 -11.90 12.08
N LEU A 27 10.82 -11.46 13.30
CA LEU A 27 9.78 -10.46 13.57
C LEU A 27 10.22 -9.08 13.05
N SER A 28 9.28 -8.33 12.50
CA SER A 28 9.49 -6.90 12.24
C SER A 28 9.69 -6.13 13.54
N THR A 29 10.32 -4.96 13.49
CA THR A 29 10.60 -4.15 14.69
C THR A 29 9.31 -3.75 15.45
N GLN A 30 8.21 -3.52 14.73
CA GLN A 30 6.90 -3.25 15.34
C GLN A 30 6.34 -4.49 16.08
N GLU A 31 6.51 -5.68 15.52
CA GLU A 31 6.11 -6.93 16.18
C GLU A 31 7.03 -7.26 17.37
N GLN A 32 8.31 -6.88 17.32
CA GLN A 32 9.24 -7.01 18.44
C GLN A 32 8.83 -6.11 19.61
N LEU A 33 8.47 -4.85 19.35
CA LEU A 33 7.93 -3.94 20.38
C LEU A 33 6.68 -4.50 21.05
N LEU A 34 5.72 -5.00 20.26
CA LEU A 34 4.51 -5.62 20.77
C LEU A 34 4.81 -6.89 21.57
N LEU A 35 5.77 -7.70 21.12
CA LEU A 35 6.20 -8.91 21.82
C LEU A 35 6.80 -8.56 23.19
N THR A 36 7.70 -7.56 23.24
CA THR A 36 8.31 -7.11 24.50
C THR A 36 7.23 -6.61 25.46
N ALA A 37 6.30 -5.77 25.00
CA ALA A 37 5.18 -5.30 25.81
C ALA A 37 4.26 -6.45 26.30
N THR A 38 4.00 -7.44 25.44
CA THR A 38 3.16 -8.59 25.79
C THR A 38 3.83 -9.48 26.83
N LYS A 39 5.14 -9.72 26.71
CA LYS A 39 5.91 -10.52 27.67
C LYS A 39 5.97 -9.84 29.04
N SER A 40 6.04 -8.51 29.07
CA SER A 40 6.12 -7.75 30.32
C SER A 40 4.77 -7.45 30.97
N TYR A 41 3.65 -7.74 30.30
CA TYR A 41 2.32 -7.39 30.82
C TYR A 41 2.00 -8.05 32.16
N ALA A 42 2.15 -9.38 32.26
CA ALA A 42 1.87 -10.13 33.48
C ALA A 42 2.72 -9.66 34.69
N PRO A 43 4.06 -9.52 34.59
CA PRO A 43 4.85 -9.05 35.72
C PRO A 43 4.55 -7.59 36.10
N PHE A 44 4.19 -6.72 35.16
CA PHE A 44 3.76 -5.36 35.50
C PHE A 44 2.40 -5.32 36.18
N ALA A 45 1.44 -6.13 35.75
CA ALA A 45 0.14 -6.23 36.44
C ALA A 45 0.31 -6.75 37.88
N GLU A 46 1.24 -7.69 38.11
CA GLU A 46 1.58 -8.14 39.46
C GLU A 46 2.25 -7.01 40.27
N ALA A 47 3.17 -6.25 39.67
CA ALA A 47 3.83 -5.13 40.33
C ALA A 47 2.86 -3.99 40.71
N GLU A 48 1.89 -3.69 39.86
CA GLU A 48 0.81 -2.74 40.17
C GLU A 48 -0.01 -3.23 41.38
N ALA A 49 -0.38 -4.50 41.42
CA ALA A 49 -1.09 -5.05 42.57
C ALA A 49 -0.27 -4.93 43.87
N TRP A 50 1.04 -5.17 43.83
CA TRP A 50 1.90 -4.95 45.00
C TRP A 50 2.00 -3.48 45.40
N ARG A 51 1.98 -2.56 44.44
CA ARG A 51 1.94 -1.11 44.70
C ARG A 51 0.64 -0.72 45.40
N ASP A 52 -0.50 -1.21 44.89
CA ASP A 52 -1.82 -1.00 45.46
C ASP A 52 -1.87 -1.49 46.91
N THR A 53 -1.28 -2.65 47.22
CA THR A 53 -1.23 -3.13 48.61
C THR A 53 -0.45 -2.21 49.54
N VAL A 54 0.64 -1.57 49.06
CA VAL A 54 1.38 -0.59 49.87
C VAL A 54 0.53 0.63 50.13
N ASP A 55 -0.10 1.16 49.08
CA ASP A 55 -0.94 2.35 49.17
C ASP A 55 -2.13 2.11 50.14
N GLU A 56 -2.76 0.93 50.08
CA GLU A 56 -3.81 0.52 51.03
C GLU A 56 -3.31 0.44 52.48
N PHE A 57 -2.12 -0.15 52.74
CA PHE A 57 -1.55 -0.18 54.09
C PHE A 57 -1.27 1.23 54.63
N GLU A 58 -0.79 2.14 53.77
CA GLU A 58 -0.55 3.54 54.14
C GLU A 58 -1.86 4.29 54.43
N GLU A 59 -2.90 4.08 53.63
CA GLU A 59 -4.23 4.68 53.83
C GLU A 59 -4.91 4.19 55.11
N GLU A 60 -4.80 2.91 55.42
CA GLU A 60 -5.38 2.31 56.64
C GLU A 60 -4.53 2.55 57.90
N GLY A 61 -3.32 3.11 57.75
CA GLY A 61 -2.39 3.34 58.85
C GLY A 61 -1.86 2.04 59.48
N LEU A 62 -1.80 0.97 58.69
CA LEU A 62 -1.33 -0.34 59.11
C LEU A 62 0.19 -0.45 58.92
N GLU A 63 0.91 -0.82 59.97
CA GLU A 63 2.34 -1.09 59.88
C GLU A 63 2.60 -2.55 59.46
N VAL A 64 3.25 -2.71 58.30
CA VAL A 64 3.81 -3.99 57.88
C VAL A 64 4.98 -4.36 58.79
N LEU A 65 5.07 -5.64 59.18
CA LEU A 65 6.19 -6.15 59.97
C LEU A 65 7.53 -5.83 59.28
N PRO A 66 8.61 -5.47 60.01
CA PRO A 66 9.87 -5.01 59.43
C PRO A 66 10.46 -5.96 58.37
N ASP A 67 10.40 -7.26 58.61
CA ASP A 67 10.93 -8.28 57.68
C ASP A 67 10.12 -8.35 56.37
N ASP A 68 8.81 -8.19 56.46
CA ASP A 68 7.93 -8.26 55.29
C ASP A 68 7.93 -6.94 54.52
N LYS A 69 8.09 -5.81 55.23
CA LYS A 69 8.35 -4.50 54.62
C LYS A 69 9.62 -4.52 53.78
N ALA A 70 10.72 -5.07 54.32
CA ALA A 70 11.97 -5.18 53.59
C ALA A 70 11.86 -6.06 52.32
N LYS A 71 11.08 -7.15 52.38
CA LYS A 71 10.80 -8.00 51.21
C LYS A 71 9.95 -7.28 50.16
N LEU A 72 8.93 -6.54 50.60
CA LEU A 72 8.05 -5.77 49.75
C LEU A 72 8.81 -4.66 49.02
N ASP A 73 9.63 -3.89 49.75
CA ASP A 73 10.50 -2.86 49.19
C ASP A 73 11.51 -3.45 48.20
N ALA A 74 12.11 -4.59 48.52
CA ALA A 74 13.03 -5.29 47.61
C ALA A 74 12.34 -5.76 46.33
N ARG A 75 11.09 -6.24 46.43
CA ARG A 75 10.30 -6.66 45.27
C ARG A 75 9.94 -5.46 44.38
N LEU A 76 9.40 -4.40 44.96
CA LEU A 76 9.07 -3.18 44.22
C LEU A 76 10.30 -2.57 43.55
N HIS A 77 11.45 -2.55 44.22
CA HIS A 77 12.69 -2.09 43.62
C HIS A 77 13.11 -2.98 42.44
N ALA A 78 13.00 -4.32 42.55
CA ALA A 78 13.32 -5.23 41.45
C ALA A 78 12.40 -4.99 40.24
N ASP A 79 11.10 -4.81 40.47
CA ASP A 79 10.11 -4.56 39.44
C ASP A 79 10.34 -3.18 38.76
N GLU A 80 10.71 -2.14 39.52
CA GLU A 80 11.11 -0.84 38.96
C GLU A 80 12.36 -0.92 38.08
N GLN A 81 13.37 -1.72 38.45
CA GLN A 81 14.56 -1.91 37.63
C GLN A 81 14.23 -2.67 36.34
N ALA A 82 13.39 -3.70 36.42
CA ALA A 82 12.90 -4.42 35.25
C ALA A 82 12.13 -3.50 34.30
N ALA A 83 11.27 -2.62 34.84
CA ALA A 83 10.54 -1.62 34.05
C ALA A 83 11.48 -0.66 33.29
N LYS A 84 12.53 -0.17 33.95
CA LYS A 84 13.53 0.70 33.32
C LYS A 84 14.30 0.00 32.19
N GLN A 85 14.63 -1.28 32.37
CA GLN A 85 15.30 -2.06 31.34
C GLN A 85 14.40 -2.25 30.11
N ILE A 86 13.14 -2.63 30.32
CA ILE A 86 12.16 -2.81 29.24
C ILE A 86 11.93 -1.49 28.50
N LEU A 87 11.84 -0.37 29.21
CA LEU A 87 11.73 0.96 28.60
C LEU A 87 12.96 1.27 27.72
N ALA A 88 14.17 0.99 28.20
CA ALA A 88 15.39 1.20 27.43
C ALA A 88 15.40 0.36 26.15
N GLU A 89 14.99 -0.92 26.22
CA GLU A 89 14.85 -1.78 25.04
C GLU A 89 13.84 -1.23 24.03
N GLN A 90 12.67 -0.78 24.52
CA GLN A 90 11.65 -0.17 23.67
C GLN A 90 12.14 1.12 22.99
N MET A 91 12.94 1.94 23.68
CA MET A 91 13.55 3.13 23.09
C MET A 91 14.52 2.79 21.97
N VAL A 92 15.38 1.78 22.16
CA VAL A 92 16.29 1.31 21.10
C VAL A 92 15.50 0.85 19.87
N HIS A 93 14.43 0.09 20.06
CA HIS A 93 13.58 -0.33 18.95
C HIS A 93 12.88 0.86 18.25
N ALA A 94 12.43 1.86 19.00
CA ALA A 94 11.85 3.08 18.42
C ALA A 94 12.87 3.88 17.60
N GLU A 95 14.11 4.03 18.09
CA GLU A 95 15.20 4.69 17.38
C GLU A 95 15.54 3.97 16.08
N THR A 96 15.60 2.62 16.09
CA THR A 96 15.85 1.84 14.87
C THR A 96 14.73 1.99 13.83
N MET A 97 13.47 2.13 14.26
CA MET A 97 12.34 2.42 13.36
C MET A 97 12.47 3.81 12.74
N ALA A 98 12.81 4.83 13.54
CA ALA A 98 13.00 6.18 13.05
C ALA A 98 14.15 6.25 12.03
N ALA A 99 15.30 5.65 12.34
CA ALA A 99 16.44 5.59 11.42
C ALA A 99 16.13 4.81 10.13
N GLY A 100 15.31 3.76 10.22
CA GLY A 100 14.82 3.03 9.05
C GLY A 100 13.96 3.91 8.14
N ALA A 101 13.02 4.66 8.72
CA ALA A 101 12.14 5.56 7.98
C ALA A 101 12.91 6.70 7.28
N GLU A 102 13.89 7.31 7.97
CA GLU A 102 14.75 8.35 7.38
C GLU A 102 15.54 7.82 6.17
N LYS A 103 16.01 6.58 6.23
CA LYS A 103 16.73 5.94 5.13
C LYS A 103 15.81 5.66 3.94
N GLU A 104 14.59 5.19 4.19
CA GLU A 104 13.59 4.99 3.15
C GLU A 104 13.21 6.31 2.46
N GLU A 105 12.99 7.37 3.22
CA GLU A 105 12.71 8.70 2.68
C GLU A 105 13.89 9.22 1.83
N ALA A 106 15.13 9.05 2.31
CA ALA A 106 16.31 9.42 1.55
C ALA A 106 16.45 8.63 0.24
N ASP A 107 16.12 7.34 0.24
CA ASP A 107 16.17 6.50 -0.96
C ASP A 107 15.03 6.84 -1.95
N GLU A 108 13.86 7.23 -1.45
CA GLU A 108 12.76 7.75 -2.28
C GLU A 108 13.14 9.09 -2.92
N LEU A 109 13.72 10.02 -2.15
CA LEU A 109 14.23 11.29 -2.68
C LEU A 109 15.29 11.08 -3.76
N LYS A 110 16.22 10.13 -3.57
CA LYS A 110 17.19 9.75 -4.61
C LYS A 110 16.49 9.20 -5.85
N ARG A 111 15.47 8.35 -5.69
CA ARG A 111 14.69 7.81 -6.82
C ARG A 111 13.99 8.94 -7.59
N ILE A 112 13.39 9.90 -6.89
CA ILE A 112 12.78 11.09 -7.51
C ILE A 112 13.82 11.92 -8.27
N GLN A 113 15.00 12.16 -7.68
CA GLN A 113 16.08 12.88 -8.35
C GLN A 113 16.58 12.16 -9.61
N VAL A 114 16.76 10.83 -9.55
CA VAL A 114 17.13 10.03 -10.72
C VAL A 114 16.07 10.10 -11.82
N LEU A 115 14.78 10.11 -11.48
CA LEU A 115 13.72 10.26 -12.46
C LEU A 115 13.67 11.67 -13.07
N ARG A 116 13.93 12.71 -12.28
CA ARG A 116 14.00 14.12 -12.73
C ARG A 116 15.21 14.37 -13.63
N ASP A 117 16.39 13.94 -13.21
CA ASP A 117 17.68 14.31 -13.81
C ASP A 117 18.24 13.24 -14.75
N GLY A 118 17.71 12.02 -14.68
CA GLY A 118 18.07 10.91 -15.56
C GLY A 118 17.59 11.10 -17.00
N PRO A 119 18.01 10.22 -17.92
CA PRO A 119 17.76 10.36 -19.37
C PRO A 119 16.27 10.34 -19.75
N MET A 120 15.39 9.89 -18.85
CA MET A 120 13.93 9.94 -19.00
C MET A 120 13.32 11.31 -18.64
N GLY A 121 13.91 12.04 -17.70
CA GLY A 121 13.48 13.39 -17.29
C GLY A 121 14.02 14.49 -18.22
N GLN A 122 15.11 14.19 -18.94
CA GLN A 122 15.54 14.97 -20.10
C GLN A 122 14.63 14.70 -21.30
N VAL A 123 13.37 15.14 -21.21
CA VAL A 123 12.62 15.48 -22.43
C VAL A 123 13.41 16.63 -23.05
N LYS A 124 14.31 16.30 -23.98
CA LYS A 124 15.05 17.30 -24.77
C LYS A 124 14.03 18.34 -25.15
N ALA A 125 14.21 19.58 -24.70
CA ALA A 125 13.43 20.70 -25.17
C ALA A 125 13.70 20.82 -26.67
N THR A 126 12.97 20.04 -27.47
CA THR A 126 12.97 20.10 -28.91
C THR A 126 12.57 21.52 -29.24
N LYS A 127 13.55 22.24 -29.79
CA LYS A 127 13.50 23.62 -30.27
C LYS A 127 12.07 24.16 -30.40
N ARG A 128 11.79 25.23 -29.63
CA ARG A 128 10.65 26.14 -29.80
C ARG A 128 10.37 26.32 -31.30
N GLY A 129 9.26 25.78 -31.78
CA GLY A 129 8.85 25.91 -33.19
C GLY A 129 7.85 24.86 -33.67
N GLY A 130 7.79 23.69 -33.04
CA GLY A 130 6.77 22.68 -33.37
C GLY A 130 5.47 22.98 -32.62
N THR A 131 4.42 23.36 -33.33
CA THR A 131 3.06 23.37 -32.77
C THR A 131 2.75 21.96 -32.27
N SER A 132 2.31 21.83 -31.02
CA SER A 132 1.98 20.53 -30.41
C SER A 132 1.04 19.76 -31.33
N LEU A 133 1.24 18.44 -31.48
CA LEU A 133 0.39 17.58 -32.32
C LEU A 133 -1.10 17.70 -31.97
N PHE A 134 -1.42 18.03 -30.71
CA PHE A 134 -2.78 18.31 -30.28
C PHE A 134 -3.31 19.63 -30.87
N ARG A 135 -2.52 20.70 -30.82
CA ARG A 135 -2.88 21.98 -31.46
C ARG A 135 -2.98 21.85 -32.98
N ALA A 136 -2.04 21.15 -33.60
CA ALA A 136 -2.10 20.86 -35.04
C ALA A 136 -3.36 20.06 -35.41
N ARG A 137 -3.77 19.09 -34.58
CA ARG A 137 -5.02 18.34 -34.78
C ARG A 137 -6.26 19.20 -34.61
N ILE A 138 -6.29 20.09 -33.61
CA ILE A 138 -7.41 21.02 -33.41
C ILE A 138 -7.52 21.98 -34.60
N GLU A 139 -6.40 22.53 -35.06
CA GLU A 139 -6.35 23.48 -36.17
C GLU A 139 -6.73 22.80 -37.50
N ALA A 140 -6.27 21.56 -37.73
CA ALA A 140 -6.70 20.75 -38.87
C ALA A 140 -8.20 20.44 -38.82
N LYS A 141 -8.73 20.10 -37.64
CA LYS A 141 -10.15 19.81 -37.46
C LYS A 141 -11.02 21.07 -37.66
N ALA A 142 -10.55 22.22 -37.20
CA ALA A 142 -11.20 23.51 -37.44
C ALA A 142 -11.18 23.88 -38.93
N ARG A 143 -10.06 23.63 -39.62
CA ARG A 143 -9.94 23.87 -41.07
C ARG A 143 -10.86 22.97 -41.88
N ILE A 144 -10.95 21.68 -41.54
CA ILE A 144 -11.87 20.74 -42.19
C ILE A 144 -13.32 21.15 -41.92
N ALA A 145 -13.67 21.54 -40.69
CA ALA A 145 -15.00 22.04 -40.38
C ALA A 145 -15.36 23.31 -41.18
N GLY A 146 -14.40 24.22 -41.35
CA GLY A 146 -14.55 25.40 -42.20
C GLY A 146 -14.70 25.07 -43.69
N MET A 147 -13.99 24.06 -44.19
CA MET A 147 -14.13 23.58 -45.57
C MET A 147 -15.46 22.86 -45.79
N VAL A 148 -15.94 22.08 -44.81
CA VAL A 148 -17.23 21.38 -44.87
C VAL A 148 -18.39 22.37 -44.77
N SER A 149 -18.29 23.43 -43.95
CA SER A 149 -19.32 24.47 -43.87
C SER A 149 -19.33 25.40 -45.09
N ALA A 150 -18.17 25.64 -45.71
CA ALA A 150 -18.06 26.38 -46.98
C ALA A 150 -18.44 25.52 -48.20
N SER A 151 -18.34 24.20 -48.09
CA SER A 151 -18.70 23.26 -49.16
C SER A 151 -20.22 23.15 -49.25
N LYS A 152 -20.79 23.89 -50.19
CA LYS A 152 -22.20 23.81 -50.60
C LYS A 152 -22.46 22.53 -51.42
N VAL A 153 -22.17 21.37 -50.85
CA VAL A 153 -22.59 20.07 -51.41
C VAL A 153 -23.83 19.64 -50.65
N ALA A 154 -24.99 20.13 -51.12
CA ALA A 154 -26.25 19.52 -50.72
C ALA A 154 -26.33 18.15 -51.40
N TYR A 155 -26.34 17.07 -50.61
CA TYR A 155 -26.60 15.73 -51.12
C TYR A 155 -28.00 15.71 -51.75
N ARG A 156 -28.06 15.72 -53.09
CA ARG A 156 -29.26 15.43 -53.88
C ARG A 156 -29.18 13.99 -54.37
N GLY A 157 -29.36 13.05 -53.46
CA GLY A 157 -29.53 11.64 -53.79
C GLY A 157 -30.43 10.98 -52.75
N PRO A 158 -31.06 9.84 -53.05
CA PRO A 158 -31.71 9.05 -52.01
C PRO A 158 -30.64 8.62 -50.99
N MET A 159 -30.88 8.86 -49.70
CA MET A 159 -29.99 8.35 -48.65
C MET A 159 -30.00 6.82 -48.70
N PRO A 160 -28.83 6.16 -48.81
CA PRO A 160 -28.77 4.71 -48.76
C PRO A 160 -29.36 4.21 -47.44
N THR A 161 -30.11 3.13 -47.51
CA THR A 161 -30.73 2.55 -46.33
C THR A 161 -29.67 1.94 -45.41
N PRO A 162 -29.93 1.80 -44.10
CA PRO A 162 -28.95 1.25 -43.15
C PRO A 162 -28.37 -0.12 -43.55
N GLY A 163 -29.13 -0.93 -44.30
CA GLY A 163 -28.66 -2.21 -44.85
C GLY A 163 -27.59 -2.06 -45.92
N GLU A 164 -27.74 -1.09 -46.83
CA GLU A 164 -26.77 -0.83 -47.90
C GLU A 164 -25.43 -0.29 -47.33
N TYR A 165 -25.48 0.42 -46.19
CA TYR A 165 -24.28 0.83 -45.46
C TYR A 165 -23.56 -0.37 -44.80
N ALA A 166 -24.32 -1.29 -44.20
CA ALA A 166 -23.76 -2.49 -43.60
C ALA A 166 -23.08 -3.39 -44.65
N ASP A 167 -23.69 -3.53 -45.83
CA ASP A 167 -23.12 -4.35 -46.90
C ASP A 167 -21.87 -3.71 -47.52
N ALA A 168 -21.86 -2.39 -47.72
CA ALA A 168 -20.68 -1.68 -48.22
C ALA A 168 -19.49 -1.76 -47.25
N THR A 169 -19.75 -1.68 -45.94
CA THR A 169 -18.70 -1.80 -44.92
C THR A 169 -18.19 -3.23 -44.77
N LEU A 170 -19.07 -4.22 -44.89
CA LEU A 170 -18.67 -5.64 -44.92
C LEU A 170 -17.84 -5.99 -46.15
N SER A 171 -18.20 -5.47 -47.33
CA SER A 171 -17.41 -5.65 -48.55
C SER A 171 -16.02 -5.04 -48.42
N ALA A 172 -15.91 -3.81 -47.90
CA ALA A 172 -14.63 -3.15 -47.69
C ALA A 172 -13.74 -3.87 -46.66
N ALA A 173 -14.34 -4.43 -45.60
CA ALA A 173 -13.62 -5.24 -44.62
C ALA A 173 -13.14 -6.58 -45.22
N HIS A 174 -13.94 -7.18 -46.11
CA HIS A 174 -13.60 -8.42 -46.79
C HIS A 174 -12.44 -8.24 -47.79
N ASP A 175 -12.39 -7.12 -48.51
CA ASP A 175 -11.29 -6.79 -49.40
C ASP A 175 -9.98 -6.52 -48.64
N ALA A 176 -10.07 -5.81 -47.50
CA ALA A 176 -8.93 -5.58 -46.61
C ALA A 176 -8.37 -6.88 -45.99
N LEU A 177 -9.24 -7.86 -45.71
CA LEU A 177 -8.82 -9.19 -45.23
C LEU A 177 -8.14 -10.03 -46.33
N ARG A 178 -8.54 -9.88 -47.60
CA ARG A 178 -7.85 -10.50 -48.75
C ARG A 178 -6.47 -9.90 -48.99
N GLU A 179 -6.32 -8.59 -48.86
CA GLU A 179 -5.02 -7.91 -49.03
C GLU A 179 -4.00 -8.26 -47.92
N THR A 180 -4.49 -8.62 -46.73
CA THR A 180 -3.64 -8.98 -45.58
C THR A 180 -3.31 -10.48 -45.49
N GLY A 181 -3.80 -11.31 -46.43
CA GLY A 181 -3.42 -12.71 -46.57
C GLY A 181 -3.87 -13.63 -45.42
N ALA A 182 -4.90 -13.22 -44.65
CA ALA A 182 -5.43 -14.04 -43.57
C ALA A 182 -6.40 -15.11 -44.12
N ASP A 183 -6.06 -16.39 -43.90
CA ASP A 183 -6.86 -17.53 -44.32
C ASP A 183 -8.12 -17.66 -43.44
N PRO A 184 -9.35 -17.65 -43.99
CA PRO A 184 -10.60 -17.69 -43.20
C PRO A 184 -10.83 -19.01 -42.44
N ALA A 185 -9.97 -20.01 -42.62
CA ALA A 185 -10.05 -21.31 -41.95
C ALA A 185 -9.41 -21.34 -40.55
N THR A 186 -8.60 -20.36 -40.17
CA THR A 186 -8.09 -20.24 -38.79
C THR A 186 -9.08 -19.45 -37.95
N GLY A 187 -10.14 -20.13 -37.52
CA GLY A 187 -11.19 -19.55 -36.68
C GLY A 187 -10.65 -18.93 -35.39
N PHE A 188 -11.21 -17.78 -35.01
CA PHE A 188 -11.04 -17.21 -33.68
C PHE A 188 -11.76 -18.09 -32.66
N THR A 189 -11.03 -18.70 -31.73
CA THR A 189 -11.65 -19.25 -30.51
C THR A 189 -11.99 -18.07 -29.59
N LEU A 190 -13.26 -17.66 -29.58
CA LEU A 190 -13.78 -16.78 -28.54
C LEU A 190 -13.82 -17.55 -27.22
N ALA A 191 -12.85 -17.30 -26.33
CA ALA A 191 -12.90 -17.81 -24.96
C ALA A 191 -14.06 -17.12 -24.22
N HIS A 192 -15.05 -17.90 -23.81
CA HIS A 192 -16.17 -17.43 -23.00
C HIS A 192 -15.67 -17.01 -21.61
N VAL A 193 -15.59 -15.70 -21.34
CA VAL A 193 -15.36 -15.16 -19.99
C VAL A 193 -16.70 -15.21 -19.24
N PRO A 194 -16.83 -15.97 -18.14
CA PRO A 194 -18.07 -15.99 -17.38
C PRO A 194 -18.34 -14.62 -16.74
N PRO A 195 -19.60 -14.14 -16.72
CA PRO A 195 -19.93 -12.85 -16.14
C PRO A 195 -19.70 -12.90 -14.62
N ALA A 196 -18.82 -12.02 -14.12
CA ALA A 196 -18.71 -11.77 -12.69
C ALA A 196 -20.02 -11.13 -12.21
N LEU A 197 -20.73 -11.84 -11.32
CA LEU A 197 -21.87 -11.32 -10.58
C LEU A 197 -21.40 -10.20 -9.65
N SER A 198 -21.51 -8.96 -10.11
CA SER A 198 -21.51 -7.79 -9.24
C SER A 198 -22.91 -7.63 -8.67
N SER A 199 -23.11 -8.15 -7.46
CA SER A 199 -24.28 -7.90 -6.63
C SER A 199 -24.35 -6.42 -6.23
N LEU A 200 -25.49 -5.79 -6.51
CA LEU A 200 -26.03 -4.61 -5.82
C LEU A 200 -27.47 -4.94 -5.44
#